data_AF-A0A7V5C9Z2-F1
#
_entry.id   AF-A0A7V5C9Z2-F1
#
_cell.length_a   1.000
_cell.length_b   1.000
_cell.length_c   1.000
_cell.angle_alpha   90.00
_cell.angle_beta   90.00
_cell.angle_gamma   90.00
#
_symmetry.space_group_name_H-M   'P 1'
#
loop_
_entity.id
_entity.type
_entity.pdbx_description
1 polymer ?
#
loop_
_entity_poly.entity_id
_entity_poly.type
_entity_poly.pdbx_seq_one_letter_code
_entity_poly.pdbx_strand_id
1 'polypeptide(L)'
;MNRYELEHIIRAAGDIAGVKSLIILGSQSVLGQFPNLAESFPESDHSKLSFISRKRQTLCRSVEADIMVPESEDKAEVIEAVIGELSSFHDTFGYYAQGVDHTTSKLPEGWENRLIEICNSNTKGTKV
;
A
#
# COMPACT_ATOMS: atom_id res chain seq x y z
N MET A 1 -0.32 6.22 6.24
CA MET A 1 -1.29 5.84 5.21
C MET A 1 -2.40 4.95 5.80
N ASN A 2 -3.65 5.11 5.33
CA ASN A 2 -4.83 4.32 5.67
C ASN A 2 -5.27 3.40 4.50
N ARG A 3 -6.32 2.60 4.71
CA ARG A 3 -6.79 1.62 3.72
C ARG A 3 -7.25 2.24 2.40
N TYR A 4 -7.98 3.35 2.43
CA TYR A 4 -8.47 4.03 1.23
C TYR A 4 -7.31 4.62 0.41
N GLU A 5 -6.28 5.13 1.09
CA GLU A 5 -5.08 5.66 0.45
C GLU A 5 -4.27 4.54 -0.22
N LEU A 6 -4.16 3.35 0.41
CA LEU A 6 -3.57 2.17 -0.23
C LEU A 6 -4.36 1.74 -1.47
N GLU A 7 -5.70 1.74 -1.40
CA GLU A 7 -6.55 1.41 -2.55
C GLU A 7 -6.42 2.43 -3.69
N HIS A 8 -6.17 3.71 -3.36
CA HIS A 8 -5.83 4.72 -4.35
C HIS A 8 -4.52 4.39 -5.06
N ILE A 9 -3.47 4.05 -4.31
CA ILE A 9 -2.19 3.63 -4.88
C ILE A 9 -2.39 2.41 -5.80
N ILE A 10 -3.08 1.36 -5.34
CA ILE A 10 -3.33 0.13 -6.13
C ILE A 10 -4.01 0.46 -7.46
N ARG A 11 -5.05 1.30 -7.40
CA ARG A 11 -5.79 1.73 -8.58
C ARG A 11 -4.90 2.53 -9.55
N ALA A 12 -4.16 3.52 -9.03
CA ALA A 12 -3.29 4.36 -9.84
C ALA A 12 -2.17 3.55 -10.49
N ALA A 13 -1.53 2.65 -9.73
CA ALA A 13 -0.49 1.75 -10.21
C ALA A 13 -0.99 0.83 -11.32
N GLY A 14 -2.17 0.22 -11.16
CA GLY A 14 -2.79 -0.60 -12.21
C GLY A 14 -3.06 0.19 -13.50
N ASP A 15 -3.59 1.42 -13.36
CA ASP A 15 -3.84 2.32 -14.50
C ASP A 15 -2.52 2.73 -15.21
N ILE A 16 -1.44 3.02 -14.45
CA ILE A 16 -0.13 3.45 -14.97
C ILE A 16 0.62 2.32 -15.68
N ALA A 17 0.72 1.15 -15.04
CA ALA A 17 1.47 0.02 -15.55
C ALA A 17 0.67 -0.82 -16.57
N GLY A 18 -0.62 -0.55 -16.74
CA GLY A 18 -1.51 -1.33 -17.60
C GLY A 18 -1.66 -2.77 -17.13
N VAL A 19 -1.65 -2.98 -15.81
CA VAL A 19 -1.68 -4.32 -15.19
C VAL A 19 -2.96 -4.53 -14.39
N LYS A 20 -3.38 -5.78 -14.30
CA LYS A 20 -4.53 -6.18 -13.47
C LYS A 20 -4.13 -6.86 -12.16
N SER A 21 -2.84 -7.14 -11.98
CA SER A 21 -2.29 -7.77 -10.79
C SER A 21 -0.98 -7.10 -10.41
N LEU A 22 -0.85 -6.75 -9.14
CA LEU A 22 0.38 -6.28 -8.51
C LEU A 22 0.49 -6.89 -7.12
N ILE A 23 1.61 -6.76 -6.43
CA ILE A 23 1.80 -7.27 -5.08
C ILE A 23 2.23 -6.13 -4.17
N ILE A 24 1.54 -6.01 -3.02
CA ILE A 24 1.94 -5.07 -1.96
C ILE A 24 2.79 -5.81 -0.94
N LEU A 25 4.00 -5.30 -0.73
CA LEU A 25 4.95 -5.84 0.24
C LEU A 25 5.16 -4.88 1.42
N GLY A 26 5.93 -5.36 2.40
CA GLY A 26 6.37 -4.54 3.52
C GLY A 26 5.26 -4.19 4.52
N SER A 27 5.39 -3.01 5.11
CA SER A 27 4.56 -2.60 6.24
C SER A 27 3.08 -2.41 5.87
N GLN A 28 2.79 -2.00 4.63
CA GLN A 28 1.44 -1.67 4.20
C GLN A 28 0.59 -2.89 3.83
N SER A 29 1.17 -4.08 3.68
CA SER A 29 0.43 -5.33 3.54
C SER A 29 -0.48 -5.61 4.75
N VAL A 30 -0.18 -5.03 5.92
CA VAL A 30 -1.03 -5.13 7.12
C VAL A 30 -2.44 -4.59 6.87
N LEU A 31 -2.59 -3.56 6.02
CA LEU A 31 -3.88 -3.00 5.66
C LEU A 31 -4.66 -3.93 4.72
N GLY A 32 -3.98 -4.84 4.02
CA GLY A 32 -4.59 -5.93 3.27
C GLY A 32 -5.31 -6.91 4.18
N GLN A 33 -4.59 -7.40 5.19
CA GLN A 33 -5.11 -8.37 6.15
C GLN A 33 -6.12 -7.78 7.15
N PHE A 34 -5.95 -6.52 7.53
CA PHE A 34 -6.76 -5.84 8.54
C PHE A 34 -7.27 -4.48 8.00
N PRO A 35 -8.28 -4.46 7.10
CA PRO A 35 -8.73 -3.23 6.43
C PRO A 35 -9.28 -2.16 7.40
N ASN A 36 -9.92 -2.59 8.49
CA ASN A 36 -10.55 -1.69 9.47
C ASN A 36 -9.61 -1.34 10.65
N LEU A 37 -8.33 -1.68 10.56
CA LEU A 37 -7.37 -1.47 11.64
C LEU A 37 -7.18 0.02 11.95
N ALA A 38 -7.25 0.88 10.92
CA ALA A 38 -7.17 2.33 11.10
C ALA A 38 -8.45 2.90 11.73
N GLU A 39 -9.62 2.34 11.47
CA GLU A 39 -10.92 2.80 12.01
C GLU A 39 -11.13 2.41 13.48
N SER A 40 -10.40 1.38 13.93
CA SER A 40 -10.45 0.86 15.30
C SER A 40 -9.93 1.85 16.36
N PHE A 41 -9.43 3.02 15.94
CA PHE A 41 -8.82 4.04 16.81
C PHE A 41 -9.31 5.46 16.45
N PRO A 42 -10.61 5.81 16.64
CA PRO A 42 -11.17 7.09 16.20
C PRO A 42 -10.43 8.31 16.78
N GLU A 43 -10.32 9.37 15.97
CA GLU A 43 -9.61 10.62 16.30
C GLU A 43 -10.16 11.32 17.55
N SER A 44 -11.45 11.10 17.84
CA SER A 44 -12.20 11.84 18.86
C SER A 44 -11.96 11.40 20.30
N ASP A 45 -11.21 10.33 20.56
CA ASP A 45 -10.89 9.93 21.94
C ASP A 45 -9.63 10.67 22.46
N HIS A 46 -9.73 12.00 22.56
CA HIS A 46 -8.75 12.87 23.21
C HIS A 46 -8.66 12.65 24.74
N SER A 47 -9.47 11.76 25.31
CA SER A 47 -9.48 11.48 26.75
C SER A 47 -8.59 10.30 27.18
N LYS A 48 -8.11 9.48 26.23
CA LYS A 48 -7.16 8.38 26.47
C LYS A 48 -5.80 8.65 25.84
N LEU A 49 -5.27 9.85 26.10
CA LEU A 49 -3.98 10.34 25.66
C LEU A 49 -2.84 9.68 26.48
N SER A 50 -2.37 8.50 26.05
CA SER A 50 -0.93 8.14 26.07
C SER A 50 -0.63 6.80 25.39
N PHE A 51 -1.50 5.79 25.51
CA PHE A 51 -1.21 4.43 25.00
C PHE A 51 -1.91 4.09 23.67
N ILE A 52 -3.17 4.47 23.48
CA ILE A 52 -3.94 4.13 22.27
C ILE A 52 -3.53 5.04 21.10
N SER A 53 -3.32 6.32 21.37
CA SER A 53 -2.89 7.32 20.38
C SER A 53 -1.51 6.97 19.76
N ARG A 54 -0.58 6.38 20.52
CA ARG A 54 0.70 5.87 20.01
C ARG A 54 0.55 4.69 19.05
N LYS A 55 -0.39 3.76 19.31
CA LYS A 55 -0.57 2.56 18.45
C LYS A 55 -1.06 2.92 17.05
N ARG A 56 -1.99 3.88 16.93
CA ARG A 56 -2.46 4.37 15.62
C ARG A 56 -1.35 5.15 14.89
N GLN A 57 -0.61 5.97 15.62
CA GLN A 57 0.51 6.73 15.08
C GLN A 57 1.60 5.82 14.49
N THR A 58 1.80 4.61 15.03
CA THR A 58 2.73 3.63 14.46
C THR A 58 2.20 3.01 13.15
N LEU A 59 0.92 2.62 13.10
CA LEU A 59 0.35 1.91 11.94
C LEU A 59 0.15 2.78 10.72
N CYS A 60 -0.09 4.07 10.91
CA CYS A 60 -0.26 5.03 9.81
C CYS A 60 0.98 5.91 9.61
N ARG A 61 2.11 5.60 10.27
CA ARG A 61 3.36 6.38 10.18
C ARG A 61 3.92 6.39 8.78
N SER A 62 3.87 5.25 8.09
CA SER A 62 4.39 5.16 6.73
C SER A 62 3.42 5.81 5.75
N VAL A 63 3.98 6.56 4.80
CA VAL A 63 3.25 7.19 3.70
C VAL A 63 3.59 6.55 2.35
N GLU A 64 4.48 5.56 2.34
CA GLU A 64 4.87 4.80 1.14
C GLU A 64 4.11 3.47 1.09
N ALA A 65 4.00 2.88 -0.10
CA ALA A 65 3.60 1.49 -0.29
C ALA A 65 4.55 0.78 -1.27
N ASP A 66 5.15 -0.32 -0.83
CA ASP A 66 6.04 -1.13 -1.67
C ASP A 66 5.21 -1.93 -2.68
N ILE A 67 5.43 -1.68 -3.97
CA ILE A 67 4.73 -2.31 -5.08
C ILE A 67 5.68 -3.13 -5.93
N MET A 68 5.35 -4.40 -6.08
CA MET A 68 5.97 -5.31 -7.03
C MET A 68 5.00 -5.61 -8.16
N VAL A 69 5.52 -5.69 -9.39
CA VAL A 69 4.79 -6.15 -10.56
C VAL A 69 5.44 -7.46 -11.04
N PRO A 70 4.91 -8.64 -10.65
CA PRO A 70 5.62 -9.93 -10.84
C PRO A 70 5.94 -10.28 -12.30
N GLU A 71 5.13 -9.77 -13.22
CA GLU A 71 5.27 -9.95 -14.66
C GLU A 71 6.36 -9.08 -15.29
N SER A 72 6.77 -7.98 -14.64
CA SER A 72 7.76 -7.03 -15.17
C SER A 72 8.21 -6.04 -14.11
N GLU A 73 9.49 -6.10 -13.75
CA GLU A 73 10.13 -5.16 -12.81
C GLU A 73 10.17 -3.72 -13.36
N ASP A 74 10.44 -3.55 -14.66
CA ASP A 74 10.39 -2.25 -15.33
C ASP A 74 9.06 -1.51 -15.11
N LYS A 75 7.94 -2.24 -14.97
CA LYS A 75 6.64 -1.63 -14.68
C LYS A 75 6.56 -1.06 -13.26
N ALA A 76 7.23 -1.67 -12.29
CA ALA A 76 7.31 -1.12 -10.94
C ALA A 76 8.12 0.18 -10.93
N GLU A 77 9.22 0.25 -11.70
CA GLU A 77 9.98 1.49 -11.89
C GLU A 77 9.14 2.59 -12.56
N VAL A 78 8.33 2.24 -13.56
CA VAL A 78 7.41 3.19 -14.21
C VAL A 78 6.36 3.72 -13.22
N ILE A 79 5.85 2.88 -12.32
CA ILE A 79 4.92 3.32 -11.27
C ILE A 79 5.63 4.33 -10.34
N GLU A 80 6.82 4.00 -9.84
CA GLU A 80 7.60 4.89 -8.97
C GLU A 80 7.94 6.22 -9.67
N ALA A 81 8.28 6.18 -10.95
CA ALA A 81 8.57 7.39 -11.72
C ALA A 81 7.37 8.36 -11.81
N VAL A 82 6.14 7.85 -11.74
CA VAL A 82 4.92 8.67 -11.91
C VAL A 82 4.27 9.03 -10.57
N ILE A 83 4.22 8.10 -9.62
CA ILE A 83 3.52 8.25 -8.33
C ILE A 83 4.40 7.93 -7.12
N GLY A 84 5.72 7.91 -7.29
CA GLY A 84 6.70 7.71 -6.22
C GLY A 84 7.06 8.97 -5.48
N GLU A 85 8.13 8.89 -4.69
CA GLU A 85 8.57 9.99 -3.84
C GLU A 85 8.82 11.27 -4.66
N LEU A 86 8.44 12.41 -4.08
CA LEU A 86 8.56 13.75 -4.69
C LEU A 86 7.84 13.94 -6.04
N SER A 87 6.97 13.00 -6.45
CA SER A 87 6.10 13.19 -7.60
C SER A 87 4.97 14.19 -7.31
N SER A 88 4.33 14.72 -8.36
CA SER A 88 3.13 15.54 -8.18
C SER A 88 2.00 14.77 -7.49
N PHE A 89 1.96 13.44 -7.61
CA PHE A 89 1.03 12.60 -6.87
C PHE A 89 1.34 12.64 -5.37
N HIS A 90 2.60 12.46 -5.00
CA HIS A 90 3.05 12.55 -3.62
C HIS A 90 2.74 13.93 -3.02
N ASP A 91 3.07 15.01 -3.73
CA ASP A 91 2.80 16.38 -3.28
C ASP A 91 1.29 16.65 -3.11
N THR A 92 0.45 16.05 -3.97
CA THR A 92 -1.00 16.26 -3.95
C THR A 92 -1.69 15.48 -2.84
N PHE A 93 -1.29 14.23 -2.61
CA PHE A 93 -2.02 13.31 -1.75
C PHE A 93 -1.31 12.99 -0.42
N GLY A 94 0.00 13.26 -0.31
CA GLY A 94 0.80 13.01 0.88
C GLY A 94 1.19 11.54 1.11
N TYR A 95 1.03 10.69 0.10
CA TYR A 95 1.48 9.30 0.08
C TYR A 95 1.91 8.90 -1.34
N TYR A 96 2.72 7.84 -1.46
CA TYR A 96 3.36 7.47 -2.73
C TYR A 96 3.63 5.97 -2.84
N ALA A 97 3.92 5.50 -4.06
CA ALA A 97 4.32 4.12 -4.33
C ALA A 97 5.84 3.99 -4.45
N GLN A 98 6.40 2.95 -3.86
CA GLN A 98 7.80 2.59 -4.04
C GLN A 98 7.90 1.33 -4.88
N GLY A 99 8.63 1.38 -5.98
CA GLY A 99 8.86 0.22 -6.83
C GLY A 99 9.82 -0.75 -6.15
N VAL A 100 9.45 -2.03 -6.08
CA VAL A 100 10.31 -3.09 -5.53
C VAL A 100 10.32 -4.32 -6.43
N ASP A 101 11.39 -5.10 -6.32
CA ASP A 101 11.66 -6.29 -7.13
C ASP A 101 11.86 -7.55 -6.27
N HIS A 102 12.08 -8.68 -6.92
CA HIS A 102 12.28 -9.97 -6.25
C HIS A 102 13.55 -10.02 -5.38
N THR A 103 14.49 -9.10 -5.58
CA THR A 103 15.73 -9.00 -4.80
C THR A 103 15.53 -8.21 -3.51
N THR A 104 14.49 -7.38 -3.46
CA THR A 104 14.18 -6.50 -2.34
C THR A 104 13.87 -7.26 -1.05
N SER A 105 13.35 -8.49 -1.13
CA SER A 105 13.09 -9.34 0.04
C SER A 105 13.18 -10.82 -0.29
N LYS A 106 13.88 -11.58 0.57
CA LYS A 106 13.86 -13.05 0.54
C LYS A 106 12.60 -13.55 1.22
N LEU A 107 11.55 -13.81 0.44
CA LEU A 107 10.29 -14.36 0.94
C LEU A 107 10.43 -15.87 1.20
N PRO A 108 9.76 -16.43 2.23
CA PRO A 108 9.80 -17.86 2.51
C PRO A 108 9.08 -18.64 1.40
N GLU A 109 9.45 -19.90 1.23
CA GLU A 109 8.82 -20.79 0.25
C GLU A 109 7.28 -20.82 0.41
N GLY A 110 6.57 -20.76 -0.72
CA GLY A 110 5.11 -20.78 -0.76
C GLY A 110 4.42 -19.51 -0.25
N TRP A 111 5.12 -18.37 -0.20
CA TRP A 111 4.54 -17.08 0.17
C TRP A 111 3.39 -16.66 -0.74
N GLU A 112 3.41 -17.09 -2.00
CA GLU A 112 2.37 -16.84 -3.00
C GLU A 112 1.02 -17.40 -2.53
N ASN A 113 1.03 -18.54 -1.85
CA ASN A 113 -0.18 -19.17 -1.29
C ASN A 113 -0.71 -18.44 -0.04
N ARG A 114 0.05 -17.47 0.48
CA ARG A 114 -0.31 -16.66 1.66
C ARG A 114 -0.77 -15.25 1.28
N LEU A 115 -0.89 -14.97 -0.02
CA LEU A 115 -1.42 -13.70 -0.52
C LEU A 115 -2.88 -13.52 -0.10
N ILE A 116 -3.23 -12.27 0.22
CA ILE A 116 -4.59 -11.88 0.59
C ILE A 116 -5.11 -10.98 -0.52
N GLU A 117 -6.15 -11.43 -1.22
CA GLU A 117 -6.68 -10.71 -2.37
C GLU A 117 -7.31 -9.37 -1.95
N ILE A 118 -6.89 -8.27 -2.58
CA ILE A 118 -7.56 -6.98 -2.51
C ILE A 118 -8.17 -6.67 -3.89
N CYS A 119 -9.48 -6.84 -4.01
CA CYS A 119 -10.23 -6.49 -5.21
C CYS A 119 -11.61 -5.94 -4.84
N ASN A 120 -11.82 -4.64 -5.00
CA ASN A 120 -13.10 -4.00 -4.73
C ASN A 120 -13.36 -2.82 -5.69
N SER A 121 -14.47 -2.11 -5.50
CA SER A 121 -14.84 -0.97 -6.36
C SER A 121 -13.79 0.15 -6.38
N ASN A 122 -13.03 0.33 -5.29
CA ASN A 122 -12.02 1.37 -5.17
C ASN A 122 -10.74 1.03 -5.94
N THR A 123 -10.51 -0.26 -6.23
CA THR A 123 -9.35 -0.71 -7.04
C THR A 123 -9.65 -0.79 -8.54
N LYS A 124 -10.86 -0.43 -8.99
CA LYS A 124 -11.32 -0.57 -10.40
C LYS A 124 -11.10 -1.97 -11.01
N GLY A 125 -11.06 -3.01 -10.17
CA GLY A 125 -10.83 -4.38 -10.63
C GLY A 125 -9.35 -4.77 -10.82
N THR A 126 -8.41 -3.87 -10.51
CA THR A 126 -7.02 -4.25 -10.25
C THR A 126 -6.98 -5.07 -8.96
N LYS A 127 -6.31 -6.21 -9.04
CA LYS A 127 -6.15 -7.17 -7.96
C LYS A 127 -4.76 -7.01 -7.34
N VAL A 128 -4.70 -7.19 -6.04
CA VAL A 128 -3.47 -7.45 -5.28
C VAL A 128 -3.58 -8.81 -4.66
#